data_AF-A0A6N7FIY5-F1
#
_entry.id   AF-A0A6N7FIY5-F1
#
_cell.length_a   1.000
_cell.length_b   1.000
_cell.length_c   1.000
_cell.angle_alpha   90.00
_cell.angle_beta   90.00
_cell.angle_gamma   90.00
#
_symmetry.space_group_name_H-M   'P 1'
#
loop_
_entity.id
_entity.type
_entity.pdbx_description
1 polymer ?
#
loop_
_entity_poly.entity_id
_entity_poly.type
_entity_poly.pdbx_seq_one_letter_code
_entity_poly.pdbx_strand_id
1 'polypeptide(L)'
;PATGRLYDLGYNQVFVDPVTGDELGKREWGAAWPVTMENLVSFLYELHMSLHIPEMWGIEHWGEWLLGGIALLWTLDCFVGFYLTLPRRASNSGAPSSPEQPSPQSWRARWAPAWKIKISGTMRRINFDIHRAFGLWAWGLLFMLAFTAFSLNLYREVFYPVMSMVSEVTPTPIDVRTPTDLHEPITPKIGYAPVIDRAVQVARERGWPEPAGDVFYAQNFGIYGVRFFYPGADRGTAGVAPP
;
A
#
# COMPACT_ATOMS: atom_id res chain seq x y z
N PRO A 1 -5.58 -32.85 7.05
CA PRO A 1 -5.21 -33.14 5.66
C PRO A 1 -4.03 -34.11 5.53
N ALA A 2 -4.16 -35.15 4.70
CA ALA A 2 -3.12 -36.17 4.49
C ALA A 2 -1.85 -35.63 3.81
N THR A 3 -1.93 -34.45 3.20
CA THR A 3 -0.86 -33.77 2.46
C THR A 3 -0.09 -32.75 3.29
N GLY A 4 -0.46 -32.51 4.55
CA GLY A 4 0.11 -31.43 5.37
C GLY A 4 -0.33 -30.01 4.98
N ARG A 5 -1.04 -29.83 3.86
CA ARG A 5 -1.58 -28.55 3.39
C ARG A 5 -3.04 -28.36 3.78
N LEU A 6 -3.53 -27.12 3.85
CA LEU A 6 -4.95 -26.83 4.03
C LEU A 6 -5.82 -27.52 2.96
N TYR A 7 -7.07 -27.81 3.32
CA TYR A 7 -8.04 -28.35 2.35
C TYR A 7 -8.36 -27.29 1.31
N ASP A 8 -8.36 -27.69 0.05
CA ASP A 8 -8.94 -26.87 -1.02
C ASP A 8 -10.46 -27.01 -0.95
N LEU A 9 -11.12 -25.92 -0.58
CA LEU A 9 -12.56 -25.87 -0.34
C LEU A 9 -13.34 -25.41 -1.57
N GLY A 10 -12.69 -24.80 -2.57
CA GLY A 10 -13.36 -24.12 -3.68
C GLY A 10 -14.20 -22.89 -3.26
N TYR A 11 -13.99 -22.38 -2.04
CA TYR A 11 -14.54 -21.13 -1.53
C TYR A 11 -13.66 -20.62 -0.38
N ASN A 12 -13.62 -19.31 -0.19
CA ASN A 12 -12.96 -18.65 0.94
C ASN A 12 -13.89 -17.76 1.76
N GLN A 13 -15.16 -17.65 1.34
CA GLN A 13 -16.21 -16.93 2.04
C GLN A 13 -17.48 -17.77 2.11
N VAL A 14 -18.11 -17.76 3.28
CA VAL A 14 -19.43 -18.37 3.53
C VAL A 14 -20.32 -17.34 4.21
N PHE A 15 -21.55 -17.22 3.72
CA PHE A 15 -22.58 -16.34 4.28
C PHE A 15 -23.57 -17.20 5.04
N VAL A 16 -23.89 -16.79 6.27
CA VAL A 16 -24.71 -17.58 7.19
C VAL A 16 -25.81 -16.69 7.76
N ASP A 17 -27.01 -17.23 7.89
CA ASP A 17 -28.10 -16.55 8.59
C ASP A 17 -27.75 -16.41 10.09
N PRO A 18 -27.74 -15.18 10.63
CA PRO A 18 -27.30 -14.96 12.01
C PRO A 18 -28.27 -15.51 13.07
N VAL A 19 -29.51 -15.84 12.70
CA VAL A 19 -30.55 -16.35 13.61
C VAL A 19 -30.65 -17.87 13.51
N THR A 20 -30.73 -18.43 12.30
CA THR A 20 -30.90 -19.88 12.11
C THR A 20 -29.58 -20.65 12.01
N GLY A 21 -28.51 -19.98 11.59
CA GLY A 21 -27.23 -20.62 11.29
C GLY A 21 -27.20 -21.31 9.91
N ASP A 22 -28.23 -21.13 9.09
CA ASP A 22 -28.30 -21.73 7.76
C ASP A 22 -27.28 -21.09 6.82
N GLU A 23 -26.66 -21.91 5.98
CA GLU A 23 -25.76 -21.43 4.93
C GLU A 23 -26.58 -20.75 3.83
N LEU A 24 -26.38 -19.44 3.65
CA LEU A 24 -27.03 -18.63 2.63
C LEU A 24 -26.30 -18.69 1.29
N GLY A 25 -24.99 -18.98 1.32
CA GLY A 25 -24.20 -19.15 0.11
C GLY A 25 -22.69 -19.15 0.36
N LYS A 26 -21.94 -19.48 -0.69
CA LYS A 26 -20.48 -19.55 -0.69
C LYS A 26 -19.92 -18.75 -1.86
N ARG A 27 -18.72 -18.20 -1.68
CA ARG A 27 -17.98 -17.50 -2.74
C ARG A 27 -16.48 -17.77 -2.61
N GLU A 28 -15.83 -17.88 -3.76
CA GLU A 28 -14.39 -17.78 -3.90
C GLU A 28 -14.02 -16.36 -4.34
N TRP A 29 -13.72 -15.50 -3.37
CA TRP A 29 -13.30 -14.12 -3.62
C TRP A 29 -11.85 -14.11 -4.11
N GLY A 30 -11.57 -13.39 -5.19
CA GLY A 30 -10.23 -13.31 -5.79
C GLY A 30 -9.97 -14.36 -6.87
N ALA A 31 -10.95 -15.23 -7.20
CA ALA A 31 -10.84 -16.17 -8.29
C ALA A 31 -10.55 -15.46 -9.63
N ALA A 32 -9.48 -15.86 -10.32
CA ALA A 32 -9.06 -15.20 -11.56
C ALA A 32 -9.56 -15.84 -12.84
N TRP A 33 -10.00 -17.10 -12.80
CA TRP A 33 -10.48 -17.77 -14.00
C TRP A 33 -11.62 -18.75 -13.71
N PRO A 34 -12.71 -18.74 -14.50
CA PRO A 34 -13.05 -17.77 -15.55
C PRO A 34 -13.46 -16.41 -14.95
N VAL A 35 -13.13 -15.31 -15.64
CA VAL A 35 -13.61 -13.97 -15.25
C VAL A 35 -15.08 -13.82 -15.67
N THR A 36 -15.97 -13.64 -14.71
CA THR A 36 -17.40 -13.39 -14.86
C THR A 36 -17.75 -12.01 -14.29
N MET A 37 -18.97 -11.51 -14.58
CA MET A 37 -19.43 -10.24 -13.98
C MET A 37 -19.52 -10.30 -12.45
N GLU A 38 -19.64 -11.50 -11.89
CA GLU A 38 -19.75 -11.74 -10.45
C GLU A 38 -18.39 -11.64 -9.74
N ASN A 39 -17.29 -12.02 -10.42
CA ASN A 39 -15.94 -12.02 -9.84
C ASN A 39 -15.00 -10.93 -10.40
N LEU A 40 -15.42 -10.18 -11.42
CA LEU A 40 -14.59 -9.15 -12.08
C LEU A 40 -13.98 -8.16 -11.08
N VAL A 41 -14.76 -7.66 -10.13
CA VAL A 41 -14.28 -6.68 -9.14
C VAL A 41 -13.26 -7.31 -8.19
N SER A 42 -13.49 -8.54 -7.74
CA SER A 42 -12.52 -9.24 -6.88
C SER A 42 -11.26 -9.63 -7.64
N PHE A 43 -11.37 -10.02 -8.91
CA PHE A 43 -10.23 -10.27 -9.78
C PHE A 43 -9.39 -9.02 -9.98
N LEU A 44 -10.02 -7.87 -10.29
CA LEU A 44 -9.32 -6.60 -10.44
C LEU A 44 -8.61 -6.17 -9.15
N TYR A 45 -9.22 -6.43 -7.99
CA TYR A 45 -8.58 -6.18 -6.70
C TYR A 45 -7.33 -7.05 -6.52
N GLU A 46 -7.43 -8.36 -6.76
CA GLU A 46 -6.32 -9.29 -6.63
C GLU A 46 -5.19 -8.95 -7.62
N LEU A 47 -5.55 -8.65 -8.87
CA LEU A 47 -4.61 -8.18 -9.89
C LEU A 47 -3.94 -6.87 -9.47
N HIS A 48 -4.67 -5.96 -8.81
CA HIS A 48 -4.10 -4.69 -8.36
C HIS A 48 -3.11 -4.86 -7.20
N MET A 49 -3.42 -5.74 -6.24
CA MET A 49 -2.65 -5.89 -5.02
C MET A 49 -1.47 -6.87 -5.16
N SER A 50 -1.65 -7.97 -5.89
CA SER A 50 -0.67 -9.06 -5.98
C SER A 50 -0.30 -9.41 -7.42
N LEU A 51 -0.82 -8.69 -8.42
CA LEU A 51 -0.72 -9.05 -9.85
C LEU A 51 -1.24 -10.45 -10.17
N HIS A 52 -1.95 -11.07 -9.23
CA HIS A 52 -2.36 -12.47 -9.30
C HIS A 52 -1.17 -13.42 -9.56
N ILE A 53 0.02 -13.07 -9.05
CA ILE A 53 1.21 -13.94 -9.15
C ILE A 53 1.01 -15.13 -8.21
N PRO A 54 1.09 -16.38 -8.69
CA PRO A 54 0.89 -17.54 -7.85
C PRO A 54 2.02 -17.69 -6.83
N GLU A 55 1.75 -18.45 -5.77
CA GLU A 55 2.76 -18.87 -4.81
C GLU A 55 3.92 -19.57 -5.52
N MET A 56 5.15 -19.08 -5.29
CA MET A 56 6.37 -19.67 -5.81
C MET A 56 7.37 -19.83 -4.67
N TRP A 57 7.91 -21.04 -4.54
CA TRP A 57 8.87 -21.41 -3.49
C TRP A 57 8.36 -21.16 -2.05
N GLY A 58 7.05 -21.31 -1.80
CA GLY A 58 6.48 -21.10 -0.46
C GLY A 58 6.17 -19.64 -0.13
N ILE A 59 6.30 -18.72 -1.09
CA ILE A 59 6.14 -17.28 -0.89
C ILE A 59 5.00 -16.76 -1.77
N GLU A 60 4.05 -16.05 -1.15
CA GLU A 60 2.89 -15.43 -1.82
C GLU A 60 3.09 -13.94 -2.16
N HIS A 61 4.04 -13.25 -1.51
CA HIS A 61 4.25 -11.79 -1.64
C HIS A 61 5.02 -11.33 -2.89
N TRP A 62 5.26 -12.20 -3.87
CA TRP A 62 6.05 -11.85 -5.07
C TRP A 62 5.46 -10.67 -5.84
N GLY A 63 4.13 -10.59 -5.93
CA GLY A 63 3.43 -9.47 -6.56
C GLY A 63 3.62 -8.15 -5.84
N GLU A 64 3.44 -8.16 -4.52
CA GLU A 64 3.65 -7.00 -3.64
C GLU A 64 5.09 -6.49 -3.73
N TRP A 65 6.08 -7.39 -3.70
CA TRP A 65 7.49 -7.03 -3.81
C TRP A 65 7.83 -6.43 -5.18
N LEU A 66 7.28 -6.97 -6.27
CA LEU A 66 7.48 -6.42 -7.61
C LEU A 66 6.89 -5.02 -7.73
N LEU A 67 5.62 -4.85 -7.34
CA LEU A 67 4.93 -3.55 -7.36
C LEU A 67 5.65 -2.53 -6.47
N GLY A 68 6.04 -2.95 -5.26
CA GLY A 68 6.79 -2.16 -4.31
C GLY A 68 8.17 -1.76 -4.81
N GLY A 69 8.89 -2.68 -5.46
CA GLY A 69 10.18 -2.40 -6.10
C GLY A 69 10.07 -1.39 -7.25
N ILE A 70 9.06 -1.54 -8.12
CA ILE A 70 8.76 -0.57 -9.18
C ILE A 70 8.41 0.80 -8.57
N ALA A 71 7.57 0.83 -7.53
CA ALA A 71 7.20 2.06 -6.84
C ALA A 71 8.39 2.73 -6.14
N LEU A 72 9.31 1.97 -5.57
CA LEU A 72 10.55 2.48 -4.99
C LEU A 72 11.43 3.13 -6.06
N LEU A 73 11.66 2.45 -7.18
CA LEU A 73 12.42 3.00 -8.30
C LEU A 73 11.76 4.27 -8.84
N TRP A 74 10.44 4.29 -8.95
CA TRP A 74 9.69 5.46 -9.40
C TRP A 74 9.76 6.63 -8.40
N THR A 75 9.75 6.34 -7.10
CA THR A 75 9.96 7.33 -6.04
C THR A 75 11.34 7.97 -6.17
N LEU A 76 12.38 7.15 -6.41
CA LEU A 76 13.75 7.65 -6.65
C LEU A 76 13.84 8.45 -7.96
N ASP A 77 13.17 7.99 -9.02
CA ASP A 77 13.10 8.69 -10.31
C ASP A 77 12.44 10.07 -10.18
N CYS A 78 11.45 10.24 -9.30
CA CYS A 78 10.87 11.55 -9.02
C CYS A 78 11.93 12.55 -8.51
N PHE A 79 12.89 12.12 -7.68
CA PHE A 79 13.99 12.98 -7.23
C PHE A 79 14.96 13.30 -8.38
N VAL A 80 15.27 12.31 -9.22
CA VAL A 80 16.13 12.51 -10.40
C VAL A 80 15.48 13.47 -11.39
N GLY A 81 14.20 13.26 -11.73
CA GLY A 81 13.41 14.11 -12.62
C GLY A 81 13.33 15.54 -12.11
N PHE A 82 13.04 15.73 -10.81
CA PHE A 82 13.05 17.06 -10.20
C PHE A 82 14.43 17.72 -10.26
N TYR A 83 15.48 16.98 -9.89
CA TYR A 83 16.86 17.46 -9.92
C TYR A 83 17.28 17.91 -11.33
N LEU A 84 16.89 17.17 -12.38
CA LEU A 84 17.16 17.52 -13.77
C LEU A 84 16.42 18.80 -14.23
N THR A 85 15.37 19.23 -13.54
CA THR A 85 14.73 20.52 -13.83
C THR A 85 15.52 21.71 -13.26
N LEU A 86 16.42 21.48 -12.30
CA LEU A 86 17.16 22.55 -11.64
C LEU A 86 18.17 23.18 -12.60
N PRO A 87 18.35 24.51 -12.57
CA PRO A 87 19.33 25.16 -13.43
C PRO A 87 20.76 24.74 -13.01
N ARG A 88 21.61 24.35 -13.98
CA ARG A 88 23.04 24.05 -13.75
C ARG A 88 23.70 25.16 -12.93
N ARG A 89 24.59 24.87 -11.97
CA ARG A 89 25.35 25.94 -11.29
C ARG A 89 26.09 26.77 -12.34
N ALA A 90 25.99 28.10 -12.24
CA ALA A 90 26.76 28.98 -13.11
C ALA A 90 28.23 28.68 -12.82
N SER A 91 28.93 28.11 -13.80
CA SER A 91 30.37 27.97 -13.71
C SER A 91 30.93 29.37 -13.65
N ASN A 92 31.50 29.76 -12.51
CA ASN A 92 32.45 30.87 -12.45
C ASN A 92 33.71 30.42 -13.20
N SER A 93 33.63 30.26 -14.52
CA SER A 93 34.81 30.14 -15.35
C SER A 93 35.52 31.48 -15.24
N GLY A 94 36.65 31.49 -14.52
CA GLY A 94 37.51 32.65 -14.25
C GLY A 94 38.17 33.21 -15.51
N ALA A 95 37.37 33.56 -16.51
CA ALA A 95 37.78 34.39 -17.62
C ALA A 95 37.78 35.86 -17.13
N PRO A 96 38.82 36.66 -17.45
CA PRO A 96 38.88 38.05 -17.04
C PRO A 96 37.63 38.79 -17.52
N SER A 97 36.98 39.48 -16.60
CA SER A 97 35.77 40.25 -16.83
C SER A 97 36.01 41.37 -17.84
N SER A 98 35.44 41.26 -19.04
CA SER A 98 35.17 42.44 -19.87
C SER A 98 34.21 43.38 -19.12
N PRO A 99 34.29 44.72 -19.26
CA PRO A 99 33.53 45.68 -18.46
C PRO A 99 32.00 45.66 -18.66
N GLU A 100 31.51 44.81 -19.55
CA GLU A 100 30.13 44.82 -20.06
C GLU A 100 29.44 43.46 -19.87
N GLN A 101 29.81 42.69 -18.84
CA GLN A 101 29.12 41.44 -18.54
C GLN A 101 27.82 41.68 -17.74
N PRO A 102 26.67 41.18 -18.19
CA PRO A 102 25.42 41.29 -17.46
C PRO A 102 25.51 40.53 -16.14
N SER A 103 24.90 41.08 -15.09
CA SER A 103 24.84 40.49 -13.74
C SER A 103 24.43 39.01 -13.81
N PRO A 104 25.04 38.11 -13.00
CA PRO A 104 24.68 36.71 -13.00
C PRO A 104 23.18 36.55 -12.73
N GLN A 105 22.47 35.97 -13.69
CA GLN A 105 21.01 35.83 -13.63
C GLN A 105 20.59 35.06 -12.38
N SER A 106 19.59 35.58 -11.66
CA SER A 106 19.10 34.96 -10.42
C SER A 106 18.64 33.52 -10.63
N TRP A 107 18.86 32.66 -9.65
CA TRP A 107 18.51 31.23 -9.71
C TRP A 107 17.04 31.00 -10.11
N ARG A 108 16.12 31.82 -9.59
CA ARG A 108 14.69 31.77 -9.94
C ARG A 108 14.43 32.08 -11.42
N ALA A 109 15.11 33.07 -11.98
CA ALA A 109 14.96 33.41 -13.40
C ALA A 109 15.49 32.31 -14.33
N ARG A 110 16.47 31.53 -13.86
CA ARG A 110 17.04 30.38 -14.60
C ARG A 110 16.17 29.12 -14.50
N TRP A 111 15.38 28.99 -13.42
CA TRP A 111 14.45 27.87 -13.24
C TRP A 111 13.07 28.13 -13.86
N ALA A 112 12.65 29.40 -13.99
CA ALA A 112 11.38 29.78 -14.61
C ALA A 112 11.08 29.15 -15.99
N PRO A 113 12.07 28.91 -16.88
CA PRO A 113 11.83 28.21 -18.14
C PRO A 113 11.45 26.73 -17.99
N ALA A 114 11.79 26.07 -16.88
CA ALA A 114 11.43 24.67 -16.64
C ALA A 114 9.91 24.47 -16.50
N TRP A 115 9.23 25.52 -16.03
CA TRP A 115 7.77 25.57 -15.80
C TRP A 115 6.96 26.00 -17.02
N LYS A 116 7.61 26.38 -18.13
CA LYS A 116 6.97 26.96 -19.31
C LYS A 116 7.16 26.05 -20.53
N ILE A 117 6.09 25.96 -21.33
CA ILE A 117 6.12 25.29 -22.63
C ILE A 117 6.42 26.34 -23.70
N LYS A 118 7.50 26.17 -24.47
CA LYS A 118 7.77 26.99 -25.65
C LYS A 118 7.30 26.26 -26.90
N ILE A 119 6.26 26.79 -27.53
CA ILE A 119 5.65 26.21 -28.75
C ILE A 119 6.44 26.62 -30.01
N SER A 120 7.45 27.47 -29.88
CA SER A 120 8.33 27.88 -30.98
C SER A 120 9.51 26.93 -31.15
N GLY A 121 9.59 26.22 -32.29
CA GLY A 121 10.75 25.44 -32.69
C GLY A 121 10.42 24.07 -33.29
N THR A 122 11.43 23.21 -33.39
CA THR A 122 11.27 21.82 -33.88
C THR A 122 10.38 21.00 -32.94
N MET A 123 9.61 20.06 -33.48
CA MET A 123 8.75 19.14 -32.72
C MET A 123 9.46 18.48 -31.53
N ARG A 124 10.72 18.07 -31.69
CA ARG A 124 11.54 17.50 -30.60
C ARG A 124 11.67 18.44 -29.40
N ARG A 125 11.90 19.73 -29.64
CA ARG A 125 12.04 20.75 -28.59
C ARG A 125 10.71 21.00 -27.89
N ILE A 126 9.62 21.07 -28.65
CA ILE A 126 8.28 21.24 -28.11
C ILE A 126 7.92 20.04 -27.22
N ASN A 127 8.11 18.81 -27.70
CA ASN A 127 7.88 17.59 -26.90
C ASN A 127 8.72 17.56 -25.62
N PHE A 128 9.99 17.96 -25.69
CA PHE A 128 10.85 18.06 -24.51
C PHE A 128 10.34 19.09 -23.49
N ASP A 129 9.94 20.28 -23.96
CA ASP A 129 9.41 21.32 -23.09
C ASP A 129 8.05 20.93 -22.48
N ILE A 130 7.18 20.24 -23.24
CA ILE A 130 5.93 19.66 -22.72
C ILE A 130 6.23 18.63 -21.64
N HIS A 131 7.09 17.65 -21.92
CA HIS A 131 7.42 16.58 -20.98
C HIS A 131 8.01 17.14 -19.68
N ARG A 132 8.96 18.09 -19.79
CA ARG A 132 9.58 18.73 -18.62
C ARG A 132 8.57 19.55 -17.82
N ALA A 133 7.80 20.41 -18.46
CA ALA A 133 6.86 21.30 -17.76
C ALA A 133 5.73 20.50 -17.12
N PHE A 134 5.09 19.60 -17.88
CA PHE A 134 4.01 18.76 -17.36
C PHE A 134 4.49 17.82 -16.26
N GLY A 135 5.67 17.20 -16.44
CA GLY A 135 6.30 16.39 -15.40
C GLY A 135 6.53 17.19 -14.12
N LEU A 136 6.98 18.44 -14.22
CA LEU A 136 7.18 19.31 -13.06
C LEU A 136 5.86 19.79 -12.42
N TRP A 137 4.82 20.03 -13.21
CA TRP A 137 3.49 20.39 -12.71
C TRP A 137 2.85 19.23 -11.94
N ALA A 138 2.95 18.00 -12.48
CA ALA A 138 2.40 16.80 -11.86
C ALA A 138 3.32 16.20 -10.79
N TRP A 139 4.56 16.69 -10.66
CA TRP A 139 5.60 16.08 -9.84
C TRP A 139 5.14 15.75 -8.41
N GLY A 140 4.52 16.71 -7.73
CA GLY A 140 4.08 16.51 -6.34
C GLY A 140 3.05 15.39 -6.20
N LEU A 141 2.10 15.30 -7.13
CA LEU A 141 1.09 14.24 -7.16
C LEU A 141 1.73 12.88 -7.47
N LEU A 142 2.59 12.82 -8.48
CA LEU A 142 3.28 11.58 -8.87
C LEU A 142 4.21 11.08 -7.77
N PHE A 143 4.95 11.98 -7.12
CA PHE A 143 5.78 11.66 -5.98
C PHE A 143 4.95 11.10 -4.82
N MET A 144 3.85 11.77 -4.45
CA MET A 144 2.98 11.29 -3.37
C MET A 144 2.40 9.90 -3.69
N LEU A 145 1.96 9.69 -4.93
CA LEU A 145 1.44 8.39 -5.37
C LEU A 145 2.51 7.30 -5.31
N ALA A 146 3.69 7.55 -5.90
CA ALA A 146 4.79 6.60 -5.92
C ALA A 146 5.29 6.27 -4.52
N PHE A 147 5.45 7.28 -3.66
CA PHE A 147 5.89 7.12 -2.28
C PHE A 147 4.88 6.32 -1.45
N THR A 148 3.59 6.60 -1.61
CA THR A 148 2.53 5.86 -0.92
C THR A 148 2.51 4.40 -1.37
N ALA A 149 2.57 4.15 -2.68
CA ALA A 149 2.63 2.80 -3.23
C ALA A 149 3.85 2.02 -2.72
N PHE A 150 5.03 2.64 -2.70
CA PHE A 150 6.24 2.08 -2.11
C PHE A 150 6.05 1.75 -0.62
N SER A 151 5.54 2.70 0.18
CA SER A 151 5.39 2.55 1.63
C SER A 151 4.40 1.44 2.03
N LEU A 152 3.36 1.22 1.22
CA LEU A 152 2.34 0.20 1.48
C LEU A 152 2.77 -1.19 1.01
N ASN A 153 3.45 -1.29 -0.14
CA ASN A 153 3.87 -2.59 -0.69
C ASN A 153 5.14 -3.15 -0.04
N LEU A 154 6.07 -2.29 0.39
CA LEU A 154 7.32 -2.70 1.08
C LEU A 154 7.31 -2.25 2.54
N TYR A 155 6.16 -2.37 3.20
CA TYR A 155 5.99 -1.88 4.56
C TYR A 155 6.94 -2.58 5.53
N ARG A 156 6.94 -3.92 5.54
CA ARG A 156 7.75 -4.71 6.48
C ARG A 156 9.22 -4.76 6.08
N GLU A 157 9.49 -4.81 4.78
CA GLU A 157 10.82 -5.04 4.21
C GLU A 157 11.70 -3.80 4.29
N VAL A 158 11.12 -2.62 4.06
CA VAL A 158 11.88 -1.37 3.91
C VAL A 158 11.33 -0.25 4.76
N PHE A 159 10.04 0.06 4.66
CA PHE A 159 9.49 1.28 5.25
C PHE A 159 9.52 1.26 6.79
N TYR A 160 9.02 0.20 7.41
CA TYR A 160 8.96 0.05 8.87
C TYR A 160 10.36 0.04 9.52
N PRO A 161 11.35 -0.73 9.02
CA PRO A 161 12.72 -0.65 9.52
C PRO A 161 13.31 0.77 9.45
N VAL A 162 13.15 1.47 8.32
CA VAL A 162 13.66 2.83 8.13
C VAL A 162 12.96 3.82 9.06
N MET A 163 11.64 3.73 9.18
CA MET A 163 10.86 4.62 10.04
C MET A 163 11.21 4.42 11.52
N SER A 164 11.47 3.17 11.93
CA SER A 164 11.86 2.83 13.31
C SER A 164 13.24 3.35 13.71
N MET A 165 14.08 3.77 12.74
CA MET A 165 15.35 4.44 13.04
C MET A 165 15.16 5.91 13.47
N VAL A 166 14.04 6.52 13.10
CA VAL A 166 13.78 7.96 13.29
C VAL A 166 12.61 8.23 14.24
N SER A 167 11.77 7.23 14.53
CA SER A 167 10.65 7.32 15.46
C SER A 167 10.55 6.07 16.32
N GLU A 168 10.19 6.25 17.59
CA GLU A 168 9.69 5.15 18.40
C GLU A 168 8.34 4.70 17.81
N VAL A 169 8.23 3.40 17.53
CA VAL A 169 6.99 2.79 17.02
C VAL A 169 6.48 1.84 18.09
N THR A 170 5.23 2.01 18.51
CA THR A 170 4.57 1.07 19.43
C THR A 170 4.39 -0.26 18.72
N PRO A 171 5.01 -1.36 19.20
CA PRO A 171 4.89 -2.65 18.54
C PRO A 171 3.45 -3.17 18.68
N THR A 172 2.92 -3.70 17.58
CA THR A 172 1.63 -4.40 17.58
C THR A 172 1.81 -5.85 18.06
N PRO A 173 0.74 -6.54 18.48
CA PRO A 173 0.80 -7.96 18.82
C PRO A 173 1.35 -8.86 17.70
N ILE A 174 1.21 -8.41 16.45
CA ILE A 174 1.71 -9.12 15.25
C ILE A 174 3.21 -8.90 15.08
N ASP A 175 3.76 -7.76 15.50
CA ASP A 175 5.19 -7.44 15.37
C ASP A 175 6.06 -8.22 16.37
N VAL A 176 5.49 -8.61 17.52
CA VAL A 176 6.19 -9.35 18.57
C VAL A 176 6.22 -10.86 18.35
N ARG A 177 5.59 -11.37 17.29
CA ARG A 177 5.57 -12.80 16.94
C ARG A 177 6.13 -13.05 15.56
N THR A 178 7.00 -14.05 15.46
CA THR A 178 7.43 -14.58 14.17
C THR A 178 6.26 -15.35 13.53
N PRO A 179 5.87 -15.05 12.28
CA PRO A 179 4.84 -15.81 11.59
C PRO A 179 5.31 -17.25 11.33
N THR A 180 4.38 -18.20 11.35
CA THR A 180 4.61 -19.55 10.82
C THR A 180 4.56 -19.56 9.30
N ASP A 181 5.05 -20.64 8.68
CA ASP A 181 4.95 -20.86 7.24
C ASP A 181 3.48 -20.85 6.79
N LEU A 182 3.24 -20.43 5.55
CA LEU A 182 1.91 -20.33 4.94
C LEU A 182 1.13 -21.65 5.03
N HIS A 183 1.83 -22.78 4.88
CA HIS A 183 1.21 -24.11 4.93
C HIS A 183 1.22 -24.75 6.32
N GLU A 184 1.73 -24.05 7.33
CA GLU A 184 1.80 -24.50 8.72
C GLU A 184 1.05 -23.55 9.67
N PRO A 185 -0.27 -23.36 9.51
CA PRO A 185 -1.04 -22.46 10.37
C PRO A 185 -1.14 -22.99 11.81
N ILE A 186 -1.15 -22.07 12.77
CA ILE A 186 -1.32 -22.42 14.18
C ILE A 186 -2.78 -22.77 14.43
N THR A 187 -3.06 -24.02 14.82
CA THR A 187 -4.45 -24.45 15.10
C THR A 187 -5.02 -23.70 16.33
N PRO A 188 -6.21 -23.09 16.22
CA PRO A 188 -6.83 -22.40 17.34
C PRO A 188 -7.15 -23.38 18.47
N LYS A 189 -6.72 -23.07 19.69
CA LYS A 189 -6.99 -23.87 20.90
C LYS A 189 -8.33 -23.53 21.57
N ILE A 190 -8.91 -22.38 21.24
CA ILE A 190 -10.16 -21.87 21.79
C ILE A 190 -11.10 -21.48 20.64
N GLY A 191 -12.41 -21.62 20.85
CA GLY A 191 -13.41 -21.16 19.87
C GLY A 191 -13.56 -19.63 19.88
N TYR A 192 -14.30 -19.09 18.92
CA TYR A 192 -14.58 -17.65 18.87
C TYR A 192 -15.48 -17.16 20.02
N ALA A 193 -16.48 -17.95 20.44
CA ALA A 193 -17.40 -17.58 21.52
C ALA A 193 -16.70 -17.11 22.82
N PRO A 194 -15.79 -17.90 23.43
CA PRO A 194 -15.10 -17.46 24.66
C PRO A 194 -14.18 -16.25 24.44
N VAL A 195 -13.66 -16.06 23.21
CA VAL A 195 -12.85 -14.89 22.85
C VAL A 195 -13.73 -13.64 22.82
N ILE A 196 -14.90 -13.73 22.19
CA ILE A 196 -15.89 -12.64 22.13
C ILE A 196 -16.35 -12.28 23.55
N ASP A 197 -16.71 -13.27 24.37
CA ASP A 197 -17.15 -13.06 25.74
C ASP A 197 -16.09 -12.30 26.55
N ARG A 198 -14.82 -12.72 26.44
CA ARG A 198 -13.72 -12.04 27.12
C ARG A 198 -13.52 -10.62 26.60
N ALA A 199 -13.60 -10.42 25.28
CA ALA A 199 -13.45 -9.10 24.68
C ALA A 199 -14.56 -8.14 25.11
N VAL A 200 -15.81 -8.61 25.16
CA VAL A 200 -16.97 -7.83 25.64
C VAL A 200 -16.81 -7.46 27.12
N GLN A 201 -16.28 -8.35 27.96
CA GLN A 201 -15.96 -7.99 29.35
C GLN A 201 -14.94 -6.86 29.42
N VAL A 202 -13.85 -6.96 28.67
CA VAL A 202 -12.80 -5.92 28.63
C VAL A 202 -13.36 -4.60 28.10
N ALA A 203 -14.22 -4.62 27.08
CA ALA A 203 -14.89 -3.44 26.56
C ALA A 203 -15.76 -2.76 27.63
N ARG A 204 -16.51 -3.54 28.41
CA ARG A 204 -17.30 -3.02 29.54
C ARG A 204 -16.41 -2.42 30.64
N GLU A 205 -15.33 -3.10 31.01
CA GLU A 205 -14.35 -2.60 31.99
C GLU A 205 -13.72 -1.26 31.54
N ARG A 206 -13.52 -1.10 30.23
CA ARG A 206 -12.97 0.13 29.61
C ARG A 206 -14.03 1.18 29.30
N GLY A 207 -15.32 0.89 29.50
CA GLY A 207 -16.42 1.80 29.21
C GLY A 207 -16.68 2.04 27.73
N TRP A 208 -16.34 1.10 26.84
CA TRP A 208 -16.61 1.22 25.41
C TRP A 208 -18.10 0.97 25.11
N PRO A 209 -18.81 1.92 24.47
CA PRO A 209 -20.23 1.78 24.15
C PRO A 209 -20.49 0.92 22.91
N GLU A 210 -19.50 0.73 22.04
CA GLU A 210 -19.62 -0.05 20.82
C GLU A 210 -19.70 -1.56 21.10
N PRO A 211 -20.56 -2.31 20.39
CA PRO A 211 -20.61 -3.75 20.49
C PRO A 211 -19.45 -4.41 19.72
N ALA A 212 -19.15 -5.68 20.03
CA ALA A 212 -18.23 -6.47 19.23
C ALA A 212 -18.85 -6.69 17.83
N GLY A 213 -18.24 -6.10 16.80
CA GLY A 213 -18.73 -6.11 15.43
C GLY A 213 -18.08 -7.16 14.53
N ASP A 214 -16.82 -7.51 14.80
CA ASP A 214 -16.08 -8.53 14.06
C ASP A 214 -15.08 -9.27 14.97
N VAL A 215 -14.82 -10.54 14.64
CA VAL A 215 -13.75 -11.34 15.24
C VAL A 215 -12.99 -12.08 14.13
N PHE A 216 -11.67 -12.07 14.22
CA PHE A 216 -10.81 -12.84 13.33
C PHE A 216 -9.72 -13.57 14.09
N TYR A 217 -9.15 -14.58 13.43
CA TYR A 217 -7.98 -15.30 13.91
C TYR A 217 -6.87 -15.25 12.86
N ALA A 218 -5.77 -14.59 13.19
CA ALA A 218 -4.57 -14.54 12.37
C ALA A 218 -3.80 -15.85 12.52
N GLN A 219 -4.08 -16.82 11.64
CA GLN A 219 -3.62 -18.20 11.74
C GLN A 219 -2.08 -18.34 11.79
N ASN A 220 -1.36 -17.50 11.07
CA ASN A 220 0.11 -17.55 11.00
C ASN A 220 0.77 -16.93 12.24
N PHE A 221 0.02 -16.18 13.07
CA PHE A 221 0.52 -15.55 14.29
C PHE A 221 -0.09 -16.15 15.56
N GLY A 222 -1.18 -16.90 15.44
CA GLY A 222 -1.92 -17.45 16.58
C GLY A 222 -2.56 -16.37 17.45
N ILE A 223 -3.08 -15.31 16.83
CA ILE A 223 -3.65 -14.13 17.51
C ILE A 223 -5.13 -14.00 17.13
N TYR A 224 -5.98 -13.74 18.13
CA TYR A 224 -7.35 -13.30 17.89
C TYR A 224 -7.42 -11.78 17.96
N GLY A 225 -8.20 -11.20 17.06
CA GLY A 225 -8.61 -9.79 17.12
C GLY A 225 -10.12 -9.70 17.23
N VAL A 226 -10.61 -8.77 18.06
CA VAL A 226 -12.03 -8.41 18.15
C VAL A 226 -12.13 -6.91 17.93
N ARG A 227 -12.96 -6.51 16.95
CA ARG A 227 -13.18 -5.10 16.59
C ARG A 227 -14.55 -4.66 17.10
N PHE A 228 -14.64 -3.43 17.59
CA PHE A 228 -15.85 -2.87 18.20
C PHE A 228 -16.43 -1.74 17.35
N PHE A 229 -17.65 -1.91 16.87
CA PHE A 229 -18.35 -0.92 16.04
C PHE A 229 -19.85 -1.25 15.94
N TYR A 230 -20.68 -0.24 15.67
CA TYR A 230 -22.11 -0.43 15.43
C TYR A 230 -22.40 -1.02 14.04
N PRO A 231 -23.51 -1.77 13.87
CA PRO A 231 -23.93 -2.26 12.56
C PRO A 231 -23.97 -1.14 11.50
N GLY A 232 -23.35 -1.39 10.34
CA GLY A 232 -23.22 -0.41 9.26
C GLY A 232 -22.01 0.54 9.38
N ALA A 233 -21.22 0.43 10.46
CA ALA A 233 -19.96 1.14 10.65
C ALA A 233 -18.73 0.21 10.50
N ASP A 234 -18.90 -0.95 9.86
CA ASP A 234 -17.86 -1.94 9.53
C ASP A 234 -16.78 -1.37 8.59
N ARG A 235 -17.18 -0.40 7.76
CA ARG A 235 -16.29 0.48 7.00
C ARG A 235 -16.26 1.79 7.75
N GLY A 236 -15.21 2.06 8.52
CA GLY A 236 -15.09 3.31 9.28
C GLY A 236 -15.19 4.55 8.38
N THR A 237 -15.35 5.71 9.00
CA THR A 237 -15.47 6.98 8.27
C THR A 237 -14.30 7.17 7.29
N ALA A 238 -14.62 7.38 6.01
CA ALA A 238 -13.68 7.52 4.90
C ALA A 238 -12.95 6.23 4.43
N GLY A 239 -13.50 5.04 4.69
CA GLY A 239 -13.02 3.79 4.08
C GLY A 239 -11.84 3.13 4.79
N VAL A 240 -11.51 3.59 6.01
CA VAL A 240 -10.57 2.92 6.90
C VAL A 240 -11.38 2.01 7.83
N ALA A 241 -10.95 0.76 8.03
CA ALA A 241 -11.62 -0.13 8.98
C ALA A 241 -11.66 0.50 10.39
N PRO A 242 -12.71 0.27 11.19
CA PRO A 242 -12.74 0.71 12.58
C PRO A 242 -11.51 0.16 13.33
N PRO A 243 -10.93 0.96 14.24
CA PRO A 243 -9.69 0.63 14.96
C PRO A 243 -9.80 -0.63 15.82
#